data_AF-A0A7J8ADI4-F1
#
_entry.id   AF-A0A7J8ADI4-F1
#
_cell.length_a   1.000
_cell.length_b   1.000
_cell.length_c   1.000
_cell.angle_alpha   90.00
_cell.angle_beta   90.00
_cell.angle_gamma   90.00
#
_symmetry.space_group_name_H-M   'P 1'
#
loop_
_entity.id
_entity.type
_entity.pdbx_description
1 polymer ?
#
loop_
_entity_poly.entity_id
_entity_poly.type
_entity_poly.pdbx_seq_one_letter_code
_entity_poly.pdbx_strand_id
1 'polypeptide(L)'
;MALHVPKAPGFAQMLKDGAKHFSGLEEAVYRNIQACKELAQTTRTAYGPNGMNKMVINHLEKLFVTNDAATILRELEVQHPAAKMIVMASHMQEQEVGDGTNFVLVFAGALLELAEELLRIGLSVSEVIEGYEIACRKALEILPGLVCCSAKNLRDVDEVSSLLLTSVMSKQYGNEVISKLYAVHQEGNKNVGLDIEAEVPAVKDMLEAGILDTYLGKSWAIKLATNAAVTVLRVDQIIMAKPAGGPKPPSGKKDWDDDQND
;
A
#
# COMPACT_ATOMS: atom_id res chain seq x y z
N MET A 1 61.59 -4.73 5.09
CA MET A 1 60.43 -5.33 4.39
C MET A 1 59.19 -4.94 5.17
N ALA A 2 58.32 -4.11 4.61
CA ALA A 2 57.08 -3.72 5.27
C ALA A 2 56.16 -4.95 5.34
N LEU A 3 55.76 -5.33 6.56
CA LEU A 3 54.79 -6.39 6.81
C LEU A 3 53.51 -6.06 6.04
N HIS A 4 53.16 -6.92 5.08
CA HIS A 4 51.90 -6.84 4.36
C HIS A 4 50.77 -7.12 5.36
N VAL A 5 50.17 -6.06 5.90
CA VAL A 5 49.01 -6.19 6.79
C VAL A 5 47.86 -6.73 5.92
N PRO A 6 47.33 -7.93 6.21
CA PRO A 6 46.21 -8.45 5.44
C PRO A 6 45.02 -7.52 5.60
N LYS A 7 44.44 -7.07 4.47
CA LYS A 7 43.21 -6.28 4.48
C LYS A 7 42.11 -7.07 5.20
N ALA A 8 41.37 -6.39 6.08
CA ALA A 8 40.22 -6.98 6.73
C ALA A 8 39.24 -7.56 5.68
N PRO A 9 38.65 -8.74 5.93
CA PRO A 9 37.70 -9.34 4.99
C PRO A 9 36.54 -8.36 4.75
N GLY A 10 36.13 -8.21 3.50
CA GLY A 10 35.00 -7.33 3.14
C GLY A 10 33.70 -7.84 3.77
N PHE A 11 32.74 -6.96 4.04
CA PHE A 11 31.47 -7.33 4.71
C PHE A 11 30.76 -8.52 4.05
N ALA A 12 30.78 -8.59 2.72
CA ALA A 12 30.23 -9.74 1.97
C ALA A 12 30.90 -11.09 2.29
N GLN A 13 32.18 -11.10 2.67
CA GLN A 13 32.93 -12.30 3.08
C GLN A 13 32.66 -12.70 4.54
N MET A 14 32.04 -11.83 5.34
CA MET A 14 31.61 -12.13 6.70
C MET A 14 30.23 -12.81 6.74
N LEU A 15 29.51 -12.83 5.63
CA LEU A 15 28.18 -13.42 5.54
C LEU A 15 28.26 -14.94 5.28
N LYS A 16 27.29 -15.69 5.79
CA LYS A 16 27.17 -17.13 5.52
C LYS A 16 26.98 -17.40 4.02
N ASP A 17 27.52 -18.52 3.54
CA ASP A 17 27.35 -18.96 2.16
C ASP A 17 25.87 -18.99 1.73
N GLY A 18 25.55 -18.18 0.72
CA GLY A 18 24.20 -18.03 0.18
C GLY A 18 23.39 -16.85 0.71
N ALA A 19 23.94 -16.03 1.63
CA ALA A 19 23.35 -14.73 1.96
C ALA A 19 23.53 -13.74 0.79
N LYS A 20 22.49 -12.96 0.51
CA LYS A 20 22.53 -11.91 -0.52
C LYS A 20 22.64 -10.55 0.15
N HIS A 21 23.54 -9.72 -0.36
CA HIS A 21 23.77 -8.36 0.12
C HIS A 21 23.63 -7.40 -1.07
N PHE A 22 22.69 -6.46 -0.95
CA PHE A 22 22.49 -5.38 -1.91
C PHE A 22 22.76 -4.07 -1.20
N SER A 23 23.58 -3.20 -1.79
CA SER A 23 23.97 -1.93 -1.18
C SER A 23 24.09 -0.83 -2.20
N GLY A 24 23.78 0.39 -1.78
CA GLY A 24 23.96 1.60 -2.58
C GLY A 24 22.69 2.02 -3.31
N LEU A 25 22.78 3.20 -3.94
CA LEU A 25 21.65 3.87 -4.61
C LEU A 25 21.02 3.01 -5.70
N GLU A 26 21.83 2.44 -6.59
CA GLU A 26 21.30 1.72 -7.75
C GLU A 26 20.71 0.36 -7.38
N GLU A 27 21.43 -0.41 -6.57
CA GLU A 27 21.08 -1.81 -6.30
C GLU A 27 20.03 -1.95 -5.18
N ALA A 28 20.06 -1.07 -4.17
CA ALA A 28 19.13 -1.13 -3.04
C ALA A 28 17.96 -0.14 -3.22
N VAL A 29 18.23 1.15 -3.40
CA VAL A 29 17.18 2.18 -3.38
C VAL A 29 16.26 2.08 -4.60
N TYR A 30 16.79 2.00 -5.83
CA TYR A 30 15.92 1.86 -7.01
C TYR A 30 15.15 0.54 -7.03
N ARG A 31 15.76 -0.57 -6.58
CA ARG A 31 15.07 -1.85 -6.46
C ARG A 31 13.91 -1.78 -5.47
N ASN A 32 14.13 -1.13 -4.33
CA ASN A 32 13.10 -0.88 -3.33
C ASN A 32 11.94 -0.06 -3.90
N ILE A 33 12.25 1.04 -4.57
CA ILE A 33 11.26 1.92 -5.20
C ILE A 33 10.46 1.14 -6.25
N GLN A 34 11.12 0.39 -7.12
CA GLN A 34 10.47 -0.36 -8.19
C GLN A 34 9.49 -1.41 -7.64
N ALA A 35 9.90 -2.19 -6.62
CA ALA A 35 9.01 -3.17 -5.99
C ALA A 35 7.76 -2.52 -5.36
N CYS A 36 7.93 -1.33 -4.78
CA CYS A 36 6.83 -0.57 -4.19
C CYS A 36 5.89 0.03 -5.25
N LYS A 37 6.45 0.53 -6.37
CA LYS A 37 5.69 1.04 -7.51
C LYS A 37 4.81 -0.05 -8.13
N GLU A 38 5.38 -1.23 -8.37
CA GLU A 38 4.64 -2.37 -8.93
C GLU A 38 3.47 -2.81 -8.05
N LEU A 39 3.70 -2.86 -6.73
CA LEU A 39 2.64 -3.16 -5.76
C LEU A 39 1.52 -2.10 -5.80
N ALA A 40 1.90 -0.83 -5.84
CA ALA A 40 0.95 0.28 -5.93
C ALA A 40 0.15 0.28 -7.25
N GLN A 41 0.77 -0.03 -8.39
CA GLN A 41 0.06 -0.15 -9.67
C GLN A 41 -0.96 -1.30 -9.66
N THR A 42 -0.63 -2.40 -9.00
CA THR A 42 -1.52 -3.57 -8.89
C THR A 42 -2.84 -3.20 -8.22
N THR A 43 -2.79 -2.41 -7.14
CA THR A 43 -4.00 -1.98 -6.41
C THR A 43 -4.63 -0.70 -6.94
N ARG A 44 -3.89 0.13 -7.70
CA ARG A 44 -4.39 1.39 -8.29
C ARG A 44 -5.65 1.19 -9.12
N THR A 45 -5.71 0.11 -9.90
CA THR A 45 -6.87 -0.18 -10.75
C THR A 45 -8.11 -0.64 -9.97
N ALA A 46 -7.96 -0.96 -8.69
CA ALA A 46 -9.06 -1.27 -7.77
C ALA A 46 -9.53 -0.03 -6.97
N TYR A 47 -8.98 1.17 -7.25
CA TYR A 47 -9.30 2.39 -6.53
C TYR A 47 -10.58 3.07 -7.03
N GLY A 48 -11.41 3.54 -6.09
CA GLY A 48 -12.62 4.31 -6.38
C GLY A 48 -13.85 3.47 -6.77
N PRO A 49 -14.97 4.12 -7.11
CA PRO A 49 -16.24 3.44 -7.42
C PRO A 49 -16.19 2.61 -8.72
N ASN A 50 -15.31 2.98 -9.64
CA ASN A 50 -15.03 2.22 -10.86
C ASN A 50 -13.84 1.25 -10.70
N GLY A 51 -13.49 0.91 -9.46
CA GLY A 51 -12.40 0.00 -9.15
C GLY A 51 -12.67 -1.41 -9.70
N MET A 52 -11.72 -1.96 -10.45
CA MET A 52 -11.79 -3.31 -10.98
C MET A 52 -11.46 -4.35 -9.91
N ASN A 53 -12.34 -5.34 -9.76
CA ASN A 53 -12.10 -6.49 -8.87
C ASN A 53 -10.84 -7.26 -9.27
N LYS A 54 -10.12 -7.75 -8.27
CA LYS A 54 -8.97 -8.63 -8.41
C LYS A 54 -9.35 -10.03 -7.97
N MET A 55 -8.93 -11.00 -8.78
CA MET A 55 -9.05 -12.41 -8.47
C MET A 55 -7.71 -12.88 -7.89
N VAL A 56 -7.71 -13.25 -6.61
CA VAL A 56 -6.52 -13.71 -5.89
C VAL A 56 -6.74 -15.18 -5.52
N ILE A 57 -5.80 -16.03 -5.91
CA ILE A 57 -5.76 -17.45 -5.53
C ILE A 57 -4.59 -17.61 -4.57
N ASN A 58 -4.86 -18.04 -3.34
CA ASN A 58 -3.82 -18.22 -2.33
C ASN A 58 -3.15 -19.62 -2.42
N HIS A 59 -2.15 -19.88 -1.57
CA HIS A 59 -1.44 -21.17 -1.53
C HIS A 59 -2.32 -22.37 -1.11
N LEU A 60 -3.53 -22.13 -0.60
CA LEU A 60 -4.54 -23.14 -0.28
C LEU A 60 -5.56 -23.33 -1.40
N GLU A 61 -5.30 -22.79 -2.59
CA GLU A 61 -6.19 -22.80 -3.76
C GLU A 61 -7.58 -22.16 -3.49
N LYS A 62 -7.69 -21.31 -2.46
CA LYS A 62 -8.92 -20.56 -2.21
C LYS A 62 -8.98 -19.34 -3.13
N LEU A 63 -10.13 -19.19 -3.78
CA LEU A 63 -10.43 -18.10 -4.69
C LEU A 63 -11.05 -16.92 -3.93
N PHE A 64 -10.43 -15.75 -4.03
CA PHE A 64 -10.97 -14.47 -3.56
C PHE A 64 -11.21 -13.55 -4.74
N VAL A 65 -12.37 -12.91 -4.79
CA VAL A 65 -12.68 -11.84 -5.75
C VAL A 65 -13.03 -10.59 -4.96
N THR A 66 -12.19 -9.57 -5.02
CA THR A 66 -12.35 -8.36 -4.21
C THR A 66 -11.68 -7.15 -4.86
N ASN A 67 -12.22 -5.96 -4.61
CA ASN A 67 -11.59 -4.68 -4.92
C ASN A 67 -10.89 -4.05 -3.69
N ASP A 68 -11.09 -4.60 -2.50
CA ASP A 68 -10.50 -4.07 -1.28
C ASP A 68 -8.99 -4.36 -1.23
N ALA A 69 -8.18 -3.30 -1.18
CA ALA A 69 -6.74 -3.40 -1.18
C ALA A 69 -6.19 -4.13 0.05
N ALA A 70 -6.80 -3.96 1.23
CA ALA A 70 -6.36 -4.65 2.43
C ALA A 70 -6.57 -6.17 2.32
N THR A 71 -7.69 -6.60 1.75
CA THR A 71 -7.96 -8.01 1.48
C THR A 71 -7.02 -8.57 0.40
N ILE A 72 -6.79 -7.83 -0.69
CA ILE A 72 -5.84 -8.23 -1.74
C ILE A 72 -4.45 -8.47 -1.15
N LEU A 73 -3.94 -7.53 -0.32
CA LEU A 73 -2.60 -7.62 0.24
C LEU A 73 -2.44 -8.66 1.35
N ARG A 74 -3.51 -9.01 2.07
CA ARG A 74 -3.48 -10.09 3.07
C ARG A 74 -3.34 -11.47 2.42
N GLU A 75 -3.98 -11.67 1.28
CA GLU A 75 -3.94 -12.94 0.55
C GLU A 75 -2.72 -13.06 -0.38
N LEU A 76 -2.10 -11.94 -0.76
CA LEU A 76 -0.87 -11.92 -1.56
C LEU A 76 0.38 -12.17 -0.71
N GLU A 77 1.22 -13.11 -1.14
CA GLU A 77 2.51 -13.39 -0.50
C GLU A 77 3.60 -12.42 -0.95
N VAL A 78 3.62 -11.22 -0.35
CA VAL A 78 4.65 -10.21 -0.64
C VAL A 78 6.00 -10.63 -0.07
N GLN A 79 6.96 -10.97 -0.92
CA GLN A 79 8.31 -11.38 -0.49
C GLN A 79 9.27 -10.20 -0.27
N HIS A 80 9.15 -9.14 -1.06
CA HIS A 80 10.12 -8.03 -1.06
C HIS A 80 10.04 -7.20 0.24
N PRO A 81 11.15 -7.00 0.99
CA PRO A 81 11.13 -6.30 2.28
C PRO A 81 10.58 -4.87 2.20
N ALA A 82 11.00 -4.07 1.21
CA ALA A 82 10.48 -2.71 1.05
C ALA A 82 8.96 -2.67 0.78
N ALA A 83 8.46 -3.61 -0.03
CA ALA A 83 7.04 -3.71 -0.31
C ALA A 83 6.24 -4.11 0.95
N LYS A 84 6.80 -4.98 1.80
CA LYS A 84 6.19 -5.29 3.11
C LYS A 84 6.02 -4.05 3.99
N MET A 85 6.92 -3.07 3.92
CA MET A 85 6.77 -1.82 4.68
C MET A 85 5.54 -1.03 4.26
N ILE A 86 5.24 -0.99 2.96
CA ILE A 86 4.02 -0.36 2.44
C ILE A 86 2.77 -1.17 2.81
N VAL A 87 2.84 -2.50 2.75
CA VAL A 87 1.74 -3.38 3.22
C VAL A 87 1.42 -3.14 4.69
N MET A 88 2.45 -3.02 5.54
CA MET A 88 2.27 -2.72 6.97
C MET A 88 1.60 -1.37 7.18
N ALA A 89 1.96 -0.34 6.41
CA ALA A 89 1.30 0.96 6.47
C ALA A 89 -0.19 0.89 6.06
N SER A 90 -0.51 0.12 5.03
CA SER A 90 -1.91 -0.14 4.65
C SER A 90 -2.66 -0.91 5.73
N HIS A 91 -2.00 -1.84 6.44
CA HIS A 91 -2.64 -2.57 7.53
C HIS A 91 -2.88 -1.67 8.76
N MET A 92 -1.96 -0.76 9.07
CA MET A 92 -2.17 0.25 10.10
C MET A 92 -3.36 1.16 9.78
N GLN A 93 -3.51 1.59 8.51
CA GLN A 93 -4.67 2.37 8.08
C GLN A 93 -5.99 1.60 8.26
N GLU A 94 -5.99 0.30 7.93
CA GLU A 94 -7.15 -0.57 8.15
C GLU A 94 -7.51 -0.70 9.64
N GLN A 95 -6.51 -0.75 10.53
CA GLN A 95 -6.75 -0.87 11.97
C GLN A 95 -7.22 0.44 12.62
N GLU A 96 -6.67 1.58 12.19
CA GLU A 96 -6.98 2.90 12.78
C GLU A 96 -8.28 3.50 12.23
N VAL A 97 -8.52 3.39 10.91
CA VAL A 97 -9.67 4.02 10.24
C VAL A 97 -10.56 2.99 9.55
N GLY A 98 -10.01 1.91 9.03
CA GLY A 98 -10.76 0.88 8.29
C GLY A 98 -11.17 1.28 6.86
N ASP A 99 -10.66 2.41 6.38
CA ASP A 99 -10.84 2.89 5.01
C ASP A 99 -9.60 3.66 4.53
N GLY A 100 -9.47 3.92 3.23
CA GLY A 100 -8.34 4.64 2.64
C GLY A 100 -7.07 3.78 2.51
N THR A 101 -7.18 2.46 2.70
CA THR A 101 -6.06 1.51 2.59
C THR A 101 -5.41 1.58 1.21
N ASN A 102 -6.22 1.59 0.15
CA ASN A 102 -5.71 1.71 -1.21
C ASN A 102 -5.06 3.08 -1.48
N PHE A 103 -5.57 4.16 -0.86
CA PHE A 103 -4.96 5.48 -0.98
C PHE A 103 -3.54 5.49 -0.39
N VAL A 104 -3.31 4.81 0.74
CA VAL A 104 -1.96 4.67 1.33
C VAL A 104 -0.98 4.05 0.34
N LEU A 105 -1.39 2.96 -0.32
CA LEU A 105 -0.55 2.24 -1.28
C LEU A 105 -0.22 3.09 -2.50
N VAL A 106 -1.24 3.68 -3.12
CA VAL A 106 -1.08 4.47 -4.34
C VAL A 106 -0.27 5.74 -4.06
N PHE A 107 -0.53 6.40 -2.93
CA PHE A 107 0.19 7.62 -2.56
C PHE A 107 1.65 7.32 -2.19
N ALA A 108 1.93 6.26 -1.42
CA ALA A 108 3.31 5.85 -1.14
C ALA A 108 4.08 5.49 -2.42
N GLY A 109 3.45 4.77 -3.36
CA GLY A 109 4.05 4.46 -4.65
C GLY A 109 4.36 5.71 -5.48
N ALA A 110 3.46 6.69 -5.50
CA ALA A 110 3.68 7.97 -6.20
C ALA A 110 4.80 8.81 -5.57
N LEU A 111 4.88 8.84 -4.22
CA LEU A 111 5.98 9.52 -3.51
C LEU A 111 7.34 8.90 -3.87
N LEU A 112 7.42 7.57 -3.93
CA LEU A 112 8.64 6.87 -4.29
C LEU A 112 9.01 7.03 -5.77
N GLU A 113 8.02 7.09 -6.66
CA GLU A 113 8.21 7.39 -8.08
C GLU A 113 8.80 8.79 -8.29
N LEU A 114 8.26 9.81 -7.64
CA LEU A 114 8.83 11.17 -7.71
C LEU A 114 10.19 11.27 -7.02
N ALA A 115 10.41 10.52 -5.94
CA ALA A 115 11.71 10.45 -5.29
C ALA A 115 12.77 9.88 -6.25
N GLU A 116 12.43 8.85 -7.03
CA GLU A 116 13.30 8.29 -8.07
C GLU A 116 13.78 9.35 -9.06
N GLU A 117 12.88 10.20 -9.53
CA GLU A 117 13.21 11.29 -10.46
C GLU A 117 14.17 12.30 -9.83
N LEU A 118 13.93 12.70 -8.58
CA LEU A 118 14.80 13.61 -7.83
C LEU A 118 16.21 13.03 -7.64
N LEU A 119 16.31 11.74 -7.30
CA LEU A 119 17.59 11.05 -7.17
C LEU A 119 18.35 10.98 -8.49
N ARG A 120 17.65 10.78 -9.62
CA ARG A 120 18.26 10.81 -10.96
C ARG A 120 18.78 12.19 -11.37
N ILE A 121 18.15 13.26 -10.89
CA ILE A 121 18.63 14.65 -11.09
C ILE A 121 19.90 14.91 -10.28
N GLY A 122 20.17 14.11 -9.24
CA GLY A 122 21.38 14.19 -8.42
C GLY A 122 21.14 14.72 -7.00
N LEU A 123 19.89 14.83 -6.55
CA LEU A 123 19.58 15.13 -5.16
C LEU A 123 19.98 13.97 -4.25
N SER A 124 20.42 14.29 -3.03
CA SER A 124 20.72 13.26 -2.04
C SER A 124 19.43 12.68 -1.45
N VAL A 125 19.48 11.39 -1.08
CA VAL A 125 18.34 10.71 -0.44
C VAL A 125 17.91 11.44 0.84
N SER A 126 18.86 12.00 1.59
CA SER A 126 18.61 12.75 2.83
C SER A 126 17.79 14.01 2.58
N GLU A 127 18.10 14.78 1.54
CA GLU A 127 17.35 16.00 1.19
C GLU A 127 15.92 15.67 0.76
N VAL A 128 15.72 14.59 -0.01
CA VAL A 128 14.39 14.14 -0.42
C VAL A 128 13.55 13.75 0.81
N ILE A 129 14.14 13.01 1.75
CA ILE A 129 13.48 12.62 3.00
C ILE A 129 13.06 13.85 3.81
N GLU A 130 13.98 14.80 4.03
CA GLU A 130 13.69 16.00 4.80
C GLU A 130 12.59 16.84 4.14
N GLY A 131 12.65 16.99 2.81
CA GLY A 131 11.61 17.67 2.04
C GLY A 131 10.23 17.02 2.19
N TYR A 132 10.16 15.68 2.14
CA TYR A 132 8.90 14.95 2.33
C TYR A 132 8.35 15.06 3.76
N GLU A 133 9.21 15.04 4.78
CA GLU A 133 8.79 15.24 6.16
C GLU A 133 8.23 16.66 6.40
N ILE A 134 8.90 17.69 5.86
CA ILE A 134 8.42 19.07 5.92
C ILE A 134 7.08 19.21 5.19
N ALA A 135 6.97 18.66 3.97
CA ALA A 135 5.75 18.71 3.17
C ALA A 135 4.58 17.98 3.87
N CYS A 136 4.84 16.81 4.47
CA CYS A 136 3.83 16.07 5.23
C CYS A 136 3.32 16.87 6.43
N ARG A 137 4.22 17.49 7.22
CA ARG A 137 3.79 18.37 8.32
C ARG A 137 2.92 19.50 7.80
N LYS A 138 3.33 20.15 6.70
CA LYS A 138 2.58 21.27 6.13
C LYS A 138 1.22 20.84 5.61
N ALA A 139 1.12 19.68 4.96
CA ALA A 139 -0.14 19.11 4.52
C ALA A 139 -1.08 18.91 5.71
N LEU A 140 -0.60 18.29 6.80
CA LEU A 140 -1.40 18.05 8.01
C LEU A 140 -1.85 19.35 8.70
N GLU A 141 -1.11 20.46 8.56
CA GLU A 141 -1.57 21.79 9.02
C GLU A 141 -2.69 22.37 8.16
N ILE A 142 -2.68 22.10 6.85
CA ILE A 142 -3.67 22.64 5.89
C ILE A 142 -4.98 21.86 5.93
N LEU A 143 -4.91 20.52 6.10
CA LEU A 143 -6.08 19.63 6.07
C LEU A 143 -7.25 20.09 6.95
N PRO A 144 -7.06 20.54 8.21
CA PRO A 144 -8.15 21.02 9.06
C PRO A 144 -8.91 22.22 8.49
N GLY A 145 -8.23 23.07 7.71
CA GLY A 145 -8.84 24.24 7.07
C GLY A 145 -9.74 23.91 5.87
N LEU A 146 -9.72 22.65 5.40
CA LEU A 146 -10.50 22.19 4.24
C LEU A 146 -11.76 21.42 4.65
N VAL A 147 -12.02 21.26 5.96
CA VAL A 147 -13.15 20.49 6.47
C VAL A 147 -14.46 21.25 6.23
N CYS A 148 -15.35 20.67 5.43
CA CYS A 148 -16.63 21.28 5.07
C CYS A 148 -17.75 20.97 6.07
N CYS A 149 -17.76 19.77 6.64
CA CYS A 149 -18.75 19.31 7.59
C CYS A 149 -18.09 18.47 8.69
N SER A 150 -18.59 18.58 9.92
CA SER A 150 -18.10 17.84 11.08
C SER A 150 -19.26 17.57 12.03
N ALA A 151 -19.35 16.34 12.54
CA ALA A 151 -20.32 15.99 13.57
C ALA A 151 -19.97 16.73 14.86
N LYS A 152 -20.93 17.48 15.42
CA LYS A 152 -20.74 18.16 16.71
C LYS A 152 -21.04 17.22 17.87
N ASN A 153 -22.00 16.30 17.71
CA ASN A 153 -22.40 15.38 18.75
C ASN A 153 -22.45 13.92 18.27
N LEU A 154 -21.41 13.15 18.60
CA LEU A 154 -21.32 11.72 18.28
C LEU A 154 -22.34 10.83 19.03
N ARG A 155 -23.14 11.39 19.93
CA ARG A 155 -24.23 10.67 20.63
C ARG A 155 -25.59 10.88 20.00
N ASP A 156 -25.70 11.82 19.06
CA ASP A 156 -26.91 12.01 18.29
C ASP A 156 -26.95 10.98 17.16
N VAL A 157 -27.92 10.07 17.23
CA VAL A 157 -28.03 8.94 16.29
C VAL A 157 -28.35 9.45 14.90
N ASP A 158 -29.12 10.53 14.76
CA ASP A 158 -29.52 11.05 13.45
C ASP A 158 -28.35 11.77 12.77
N GLU A 159 -27.59 12.59 13.52
CA GLU A 159 -26.38 13.27 13.04
C GLU A 159 -25.27 12.27 12.66
N VAL A 160 -25.12 11.18 13.43
CA VAL A 160 -24.12 10.15 13.15
C VAL A 160 -24.56 9.23 12.01
N SER A 161 -25.86 8.91 11.89
CA SER A 161 -26.37 8.01 10.84
C SER A 161 -26.21 8.61 9.45
N SER A 162 -26.43 9.91 9.28
CA SER A 162 -26.22 10.60 8.00
C SER A 162 -24.75 10.53 7.55
N LEU A 163 -23.81 10.70 8.48
CA LEU A 163 -22.36 10.63 8.21
C LEU A 163 -21.86 9.18 8.02
N LEU A 164 -22.43 8.20 8.72
CA LEU A 164 -22.08 6.79 8.54
C LEU A 164 -22.58 6.23 7.21
N LEU A 165 -23.67 6.80 6.68
CA LEU A 165 -24.27 6.36 5.42
C LEU A 165 -23.24 6.39 4.28
N THR A 166 -22.39 7.43 4.22
CA THR A 166 -21.38 7.57 3.16
C THR A 166 -20.34 6.45 3.19
N SER A 167 -19.98 5.96 4.37
CA SER A 167 -18.95 4.92 4.55
C SER A 167 -19.50 3.50 4.46
N VAL A 168 -20.77 3.28 4.85
CA VAL A 168 -21.40 1.95 4.86
C VAL A 168 -22.06 1.62 3.52
N MET A 169 -22.57 2.62 2.79
CA MET A 169 -23.28 2.40 1.51
C MET A 169 -22.40 1.72 0.45
N SER A 170 -21.11 2.03 0.37
CA SER A 170 -20.20 1.38 -0.59
C SER A 170 -20.01 -0.12 -0.36
N LYS A 171 -20.43 -0.65 0.80
CA LYS A 171 -20.28 -2.05 1.21
C LYS A 171 -21.60 -2.84 1.19
N GLN A 172 -22.77 -2.20 1.01
CA GLN A 172 -24.06 -2.89 0.93
C GLN A 172 -24.60 -2.96 -0.51
N TYR A 173 -24.69 -4.18 -1.04
CA TYR A 173 -25.40 -4.45 -2.29
C TYR A 173 -26.91 -4.38 -2.05
N GLY A 174 -27.63 -3.48 -2.74
CA GLY A 174 -29.10 -3.48 -2.77
C GLY A 174 -29.81 -2.14 -2.56
N ASN A 175 -29.12 -1.03 -2.32
CA ASN A 175 -29.76 0.28 -2.17
C ASN A 175 -29.96 0.98 -3.52
N GLU A 176 -31.19 1.45 -3.80
CA GLU A 176 -31.56 2.15 -5.05
C GLU A 176 -30.65 3.34 -5.39
N VAL A 177 -30.11 3.99 -4.35
CA VAL A 177 -29.25 5.17 -4.46
C VAL A 177 -27.90 4.83 -5.12
N ILE A 178 -27.37 3.64 -4.85
CA ILE A 178 -26.10 3.17 -5.44
C ILE A 178 -26.29 2.92 -6.93
N SER A 179 -27.44 2.35 -7.33
CA SER A 179 -27.77 2.17 -8.74
C SER A 179 -27.88 3.49 -9.48
N LYS A 180 -28.49 4.52 -8.86
CA LYS A 180 -28.53 5.89 -9.42
C LYS A 180 -27.13 6.49 -9.55
N LEU A 181 -26.29 6.32 -8.53
CA LEU A 181 -24.91 6.78 -8.55
C LEU A 181 -24.11 6.14 -9.70
N TYR A 182 -24.21 4.82 -9.87
CA TYR A 182 -23.56 4.12 -10.98
C TYR A 182 -24.05 4.59 -12.35
N ALA A 183 -25.35 4.83 -12.51
CA ALA A 183 -25.89 5.36 -13.77
C ALA A 183 -25.28 6.73 -14.11
N VAL A 184 -25.24 7.64 -13.14
CA VAL A 184 -24.65 8.98 -13.32
C VAL A 184 -23.13 8.91 -13.58
N HIS A 185 -22.43 7.95 -12.96
CA HIS A 185 -21.00 7.73 -13.23
C HIS A 185 -20.74 7.15 -14.62
N GLN A 186 -21.61 6.28 -15.15
CA GLN A 186 -21.51 5.78 -16.52
C GLN A 186 -21.68 6.88 -17.56
N GLU A 187 -22.46 7.93 -17.24
CA GLU A 187 -22.61 9.13 -18.07
C GLU A 187 -21.38 10.06 -18.04
N GLY A 188 -20.35 9.72 -17.24
CA GLY A 188 -19.08 10.45 -17.17
C GLY A 188 -18.96 11.42 -15.98
N ASN A 189 -20.01 11.57 -15.16
CA ASN A 189 -20.02 12.48 -14.01
C ASN A 189 -19.37 11.85 -12.77
N LYS A 190 -18.04 11.84 -12.75
CA LYS A 190 -17.22 11.16 -11.72
C LYS A 190 -17.25 11.80 -10.34
N ASN A 191 -17.67 13.06 -10.24
CA ASN A 191 -17.65 13.84 -9.00
C ASN A 191 -18.94 13.70 -8.19
N VAL A 192 -19.92 12.99 -8.74
CA VAL A 192 -21.21 12.82 -8.07
C VAL A 192 -21.04 11.82 -6.93
N GLY A 193 -21.59 12.16 -5.77
CA GLY A 193 -21.65 11.31 -4.59
C GLY A 193 -23.07 11.25 -4.03
N LEU A 194 -23.19 10.76 -2.80
CA LEU A 194 -24.48 10.64 -2.11
C LEU A 194 -24.79 11.90 -1.33
N ASP A 195 -25.98 12.47 -1.55
CA ASP A 195 -26.51 13.55 -0.74
C ASP A 195 -27.22 12.98 0.48
N ILE A 196 -26.66 13.27 1.66
CA ILE A 196 -27.18 12.84 2.96
C ILE A 196 -28.08 13.90 3.61
N GLU A 197 -28.10 15.13 3.07
CA GLU A 197 -28.89 16.25 3.56
C GLU A 197 -30.29 16.30 2.90
N ALA A 198 -30.49 15.53 1.83
CA ALA A 198 -31.77 15.46 1.13
C ALA A 198 -32.80 14.61 1.91
N GLU A 199 -34.06 15.05 1.93
CA GLU A 199 -35.18 14.31 2.56
C GLU A 199 -35.38 12.90 1.96
N VAL A 200 -34.94 12.71 0.71
CA VAL A 200 -34.90 11.42 0.02
C VAL A 200 -33.47 11.18 -0.45
N PRO A 201 -32.89 9.98 -0.26
CA PRO A 201 -31.54 9.69 -0.70
C PRO A 201 -31.32 10.05 -2.18
N ALA A 202 -30.46 11.03 -2.41
CA ALA A 202 -30.22 11.62 -3.71
C ALA A 202 -28.72 11.57 -4.05
N VAL A 203 -28.41 11.95 -5.29
CA VAL A 203 -27.03 12.11 -5.73
C VAL A 203 -26.77 13.59 -5.98
N LYS A 204 -25.60 14.07 -5.58
CA LYS A 204 -25.19 15.48 -5.71
C LYS A 204 -23.74 15.56 -6.15
N ASP A 205 -23.38 16.60 -6.88
CA ASP A 205 -21.98 16.86 -7.21
C ASP A 205 -21.22 17.23 -5.93
N MET A 206 -20.29 16.36 -5.54
CA MET A 206 -19.51 16.51 -4.31
C MET A 206 -18.41 17.55 -4.46
N LEU A 207 -17.93 17.79 -5.69
CA LEU A 207 -16.97 18.85 -5.98
C LEU A 207 -17.62 20.23 -5.81
N GLU A 208 -18.85 20.40 -6.31
CA GLU A 208 -19.64 21.63 -6.08
C GLU A 208 -20.01 21.81 -4.61
N ALA A 209 -20.25 20.71 -3.88
CA ALA A 209 -20.51 20.74 -2.45
C ALA A 209 -19.24 20.96 -1.58
N GLY A 210 -18.04 20.87 -2.17
CA GLY A 210 -16.77 20.94 -1.45
C GLY A 210 -16.42 19.70 -0.61
N ILE A 211 -17.22 18.64 -0.69
CA ILE A 211 -17.08 17.44 0.16
C ILE A 211 -16.20 16.42 -0.56
N LEU A 212 -14.91 16.36 -0.24
CA LEU A 212 -13.95 15.55 -1.02
C LEU A 212 -13.56 14.22 -0.37
N ASP A 213 -13.41 14.18 0.96
CA ASP A 213 -12.95 12.98 1.68
C ASP A 213 -13.17 13.13 3.19
N THR A 214 -13.09 12.03 3.92
CA THR A 214 -13.09 12.06 5.39
C THR A 214 -11.75 12.61 5.90
N TYR A 215 -11.82 13.63 6.77
CA TYR A 215 -10.61 14.28 7.33
C TYR A 215 -9.69 13.27 8.02
N LEU A 216 -10.24 12.44 8.91
CA LEU A 216 -9.45 11.48 9.68
C LEU A 216 -8.78 10.46 8.77
N GLY A 217 -9.51 9.88 7.82
CA GLY A 217 -8.97 8.95 6.84
C GLY A 217 -7.83 9.56 6.05
N LYS A 218 -8.02 10.78 5.55
CA LYS A 218 -6.99 11.50 4.79
C LYS A 218 -5.73 11.81 5.60
N SER A 219 -5.92 12.31 6.82
CA SER A 219 -4.81 12.70 7.70
C SER A 219 -3.91 11.50 8.04
N TRP A 220 -4.53 10.37 8.40
CA TRP A 220 -3.81 9.14 8.71
C TRP A 220 -3.15 8.58 7.47
N ALA A 221 -3.86 8.56 6.34
CA ALA A 221 -3.33 7.95 5.14
C ALA A 221 -2.15 8.73 4.54
N ILE A 222 -2.20 10.08 4.54
CA ILE A 222 -1.06 10.92 4.13
C ILE A 222 0.14 10.67 5.05
N LYS A 223 -0.09 10.64 6.36
CA LYS A 223 0.96 10.43 7.36
C LYS A 223 1.61 9.04 7.21
N LEU A 224 0.80 7.98 7.13
CA LEU A 224 1.27 6.60 7.03
C LEU A 224 1.99 6.34 5.70
N ALA A 225 1.44 6.81 4.58
CA ALA A 225 2.08 6.68 3.27
C ALA A 225 3.41 7.42 3.20
N THR A 226 3.48 8.65 3.72
CA THR A 226 4.72 9.44 3.73
C THR A 226 5.76 8.77 4.61
N ASN A 227 5.39 8.34 5.81
CA ASN A 227 6.29 7.61 6.70
C ASN A 227 6.79 6.30 6.07
N ALA A 228 5.92 5.55 5.38
CA ALA A 228 6.31 4.33 4.68
C ALA A 228 7.30 4.62 3.56
N ALA A 229 7.03 5.62 2.72
CA ALA A 229 7.93 6.04 1.64
C ALA A 229 9.29 6.51 2.18
N VAL A 230 9.30 7.37 3.21
CA VAL A 230 10.52 7.82 3.88
C VAL A 230 11.30 6.64 4.47
N THR A 231 10.62 5.68 5.09
CA THR A 231 11.26 4.48 5.65
C THR A 231 11.89 3.63 4.54
N VAL A 232 11.22 3.46 3.40
CA VAL A 232 11.77 2.78 2.21
C VAL A 232 13.03 3.49 1.71
N LEU A 233 13.01 4.82 1.61
CA LEU A 233 14.16 5.62 1.15
C LEU A 233 15.34 5.57 2.14
N ARG A 234 15.08 5.43 3.45
CA ARG A 234 16.12 5.31 4.48
C ARG A 234 16.90 3.99 4.44
N VAL A 235 16.44 3.00 3.68
CA VAL A 235 17.13 1.71 3.56
C VAL A 235 18.20 1.80 2.46
N ASP A 236 19.46 1.89 2.87
CA ASP A 236 20.63 1.90 1.97
C ASP A 236 21.18 0.49 1.67
N GLN A 237 20.87 -0.49 2.53
CA GLN A 237 21.35 -1.88 2.43
C GLN A 237 20.24 -2.89 2.71
N ILE A 238 20.19 -3.94 1.88
CA ILE A 238 19.33 -5.09 2.06
C ILE A 238 20.20 -6.33 2.30
N ILE A 239 20.08 -6.90 3.49
CA ILE A 239 20.77 -8.13 3.88
C ILE A 239 19.74 -9.25 3.97
N MET A 240 19.78 -10.18 3.03
CA MET A 240 18.90 -11.37 3.03
C MET A 240 19.69 -12.59 3.46
N ALA A 241 19.34 -13.11 4.64
CA ALA A 241 19.77 -14.44 5.05
C ALA A 241 19.08 -15.51 4.18
N LYS A 242 19.79 -16.61 3.93
CA LYS A 242 19.17 -17.78 3.29
C LYS A 242 17.99 -18.24 4.16
N PRO A 243 16.81 -18.54 3.58
CA PRO A 243 15.74 -19.22 4.30
C PRO A 243 16.34 -20.46 4.95
N ALA A 244 16.04 -20.71 6.22
CA ALA A 244 16.49 -21.91 6.90
C ALA A 244 16.01 -23.10 6.08
N GLY A 245 16.94 -23.77 5.38
CA GLY A 245 16.63 -25.00 4.68
C GLY A 245 16.20 -25.98 5.75
N GLY A 246 14.91 -26.30 5.79
CA GLY A 246 14.44 -27.46 6.53
C GLY A 246 15.25 -28.69 6.09
N PRO A 247 15.33 -29.74 6.92
CA PRO A 247 16.07 -30.95 6.59
C PRO A 247 15.72 -31.38 5.16
N LYS A 248 16.73 -31.56 4.30
CA LYS A 248 16.50 -32.16 2.99
C LYS A 248 15.70 -33.44 3.24
N PRO A 249 14.52 -33.64 2.61
CA PRO A 249 13.84 -34.92 2.70
C PRO A 249 14.85 -36.00 2.29
N PRO A 250 14.95 -37.12 3.04
CA PRO A 250 15.87 -38.18 2.69
C PRO A 250 15.67 -38.50 1.22
N SER A 251 16.75 -38.41 0.43
CA SER A 251 16.75 -38.92 -0.93
C SER A 251 16.31 -40.38 -0.82
N GLY A 252 15.09 -40.67 -1.29
CA GLY A 252 14.60 -42.03 -1.39
C GLY A 252 15.67 -42.87 -2.05
N LYS A 253 16.01 -44.00 -1.42
CA LYS A 253 16.86 -45.01 -2.03
C LYS A 253 16.32 -45.24 -3.45
N LYS A 254 17.21 -45.19 -4.44
CA LYS A 254 16.97 -45.75 -5.78
C LYS A 254 16.27 -47.10 -5.60
N ASP A 255 15.10 -47.24 -6.19
CA ASP A 255 14.37 -48.49 -6.28
C ASP A 255 15.29 -49.57 -6.88
N TRP A 256 15.28 -50.73 -6.24
CA TRP A 256 16.06 -51.93 -6.54
C TRP A 256 15.26 -52.91 -7.41
N ASP A 257 14.50 -52.41 -8.39
CA ASP A 257 13.68 -53.27 -9.25
C ASP A 257 14.15 -53.19 -10.71
N ASP A 258 15.37 -53.67 -10.96
CA ASP A 258 15.89 -53.89 -12.33
C ASP A 258 16.67 -55.21 -12.45
N ASP A 259 16.27 -56.25 -11.70
CA ASP A 259 16.77 -57.62 -11.88
C ASP A 259 15.66 -58.66 -11.64
N GLN A 260 14.77 -58.84 -12.62
CA GLN A 260 14.13 -60.12 -12.94
C GLN A 260 13.26 -60.00 -14.21
N ASN A 261 13.87 -60.29 -15.37
CA ASN A 261 13.23 -60.96 -16.50
C ASN A 261 14.34 -61.40 -17.47
N ASP A 262 14.93 -62.56 -17.17
CA ASP A 262 15.49 -63.49 -18.15
C ASP A 262 14.47 -64.63 -18.34
#